data_AF-C5DXX7-F1
#
_entry.id   AF-C5DXX7-F1
#
_cell.length_a   1.000
_cell.length_b   1.000
_cell.length_c   1.000
_cell.angle_alpha   90.00
_cell.angle_beta   90.00
_cell.angle_gamma   90.00
#
_symmetry.space_group_name_H-M   'P 1'
#
loop_
_entity.id
_entity.type
_entity.pdbx_description
1 polymer ?
#
loop_
_entity_poly.entity_id
_entity_poly.type
_entity_poly.pdbx_seq_one_letter_code
_entity_poly.pdbx_strand_id
1 'polypeptide(L)'
;MDSRTGMRDIGKPGGNLVQLYWDIILLTESKFLLPQYRQQQQSLKSFQKYVVDKMGVTLNRMVKPVKVPYSRTGNLNTPWRQLGIKYLMVYLPLHFKDVIWCKCDQFCFHVILPQNNASSALRRGISNDKEWLLSLLELGDKLGMQSIRIYIGRDDFNGVSTFLRNLNWIGGRLVPNENRAGLMAQYSSVDDLIFGDENYIILEFEC
;
A
#
# COMPACT_ATOMS: atom_id res chain seq x y z
N MET A 1 -15.62 31.84 -22.91
CA MET A 1 -16.68 31.09 -22.22
C MET A 1 -15.99 30.21 -21.20
N ASP A 2 -15.86 30.72 -19.98
CA ASP A 2 -15.09 30.10 -18.90
C ASP A 2 -15.98 29.16 -18.08
N SER A 3 -15.86 27.86 -18.32
CA SER A 3 -16.43 26.84 -17.41
C SER A 3 -15.45 26.60 -16.27
N ARG A 4 -15.51 27.44 -15.24
CA ARG A 4 -14.91 27.12 -13.93
C ARG A 4 -15.75 26.04 -13.26
N THR A 5 -15.36 24.79 -13.44
CA THR A 5 -15.88 23.66 -12.65
C THR A 5 -15.49 23.87 -11.19
N GLY A 6 -16.48 24.28 -10.38
CA GLY A 6 -16.28 24.41 -8.94
C GLY A 6 -16.28 23.04 -8.28
N MET A 7 -15.50 22.88 -7.21
CA MET A 7 -15.43 21.68 -6.37
C MET A 7 -16.78 21.27 -5.71
N ARG A 8 -17.87 22.02 -5.99
CA ARG A 8 -19.24 21.73 -5.58
C ARG A 8 -20.08 20.97 -6.62
N ASP A 9 -19.58 20.81 -7.86
CA ASP A 9 -20.28 20.11 -8.94
C ASP A 9 -19.90 18.63 -9.07
N ILE A 10 -19.14 18.08 -8.11
CA ILE A 10 -19.05 16.63 -7.96
C ILE A 10 -20.41 16.20 -7.41
N GLY A 11 -21.31 15.80 -8.31
CA GLY A 11 -22.66 15.35 -8.00
C GLY A 11 -22.62 14.42 -6.79
N LYS A 12 -23.49 14.69 -5.80
CA LYS A 12 -23.56 13.99 -4.51
C LYS A 12 -23.25 12.50 -4.72
N PRO A 13 -22.05 12.02 -4.37
CA PRO A 13 -21.79 10.59 -4.45
C PRO A 13 -22.83 9.95 -3.52
N GLY A 14 -23.67 9.05 -4.05
CA GLY A 14 -24.61 8.31 -3.22
C GLY A 14 -23.85 7.70 -2.05
N GLY A 15 -24.43 7.65 -0.84
CA GLY A 15 -23.73 7.23 0.37
C GLY A 15 -22.92 5.93 0.21
N ASN A 16 -23.40 5.03 -0.65
CA ASN A 16 -22.74 3.77 -1.01
C ASN A 16 -21.36 3.95 -1.67
N LEU A 17 -21.15 4.98 -2.48
CA LEU A 17 -19.86 5.23 -3.15
C LEU A 17 -18.81 5.77 -2.17
N VAL A 18 -19.23 6.65 -1.26
CA VAL A 18 -18.34 7.16 -0.20
C VAL A 18 -17.93 6.02 0.73
N GLN A 19 -18.88 5.14 1.07
CA GLN A 19 -18.60 3.94 1.85
C GLN A 19 -17.60 3.03 1.15
N LEU A 20 -17.78 2.76 -0.14
CA LEU A 20 -16.83 1.96 -0.93
C LEU A 20 -15.41 2.54 -0.90
N TYR A 21 -15.25 3.86 -1.02
CA TYR A 21 -13.92 4.48 -0.95
C TYR A 21 -13.27 4.28 0.41
N TRP A 22 -14.03 4.44 1.50
CA TRP A 22 -13.53 4.15 2.83
C TRP A 22 -13.18 2.68 3.02
N ASP A 23 -14.00 1.77 2.49
CA ASP A 23 -13.71 0.34 2.53
C ASP A 23 -12.39 0.02 1.81
N ILE A 24 -12.15 0.60 0.62
CA ILE A 24 -10.89 0.41 -0.12
C ILE A 24 -9.70 0.92 0.69
N ILE A 25 -9.79 2.12 1.27
CA ILE A 25 -8.72 2.71 2.08
C ILE A 25 -8.43 1.81 3.29
N LEU A 26 -9.46 1.46 4.07
CA LEU A 26 -9.31 0.66 5.27
C LEU A 26 -8.79 -0.75 4.94
N LEU A 27 -9.30 -1.40 3.90
CA LEU A 27 -8.84 -2.72 3.47
C LEU A 27 -7.39 -2.67 3.00
N THR A 28 -6.99 -1.65 2.25
CA THR A 28 -5.60 -1.48 1.79
C THR A 28 -4.66 -1.24 2.96
N GLU A 29 -4.97 -0.32 3.87
CA GLU A 29 -4.11 -0.01 5.02
C GLU A 29 -4.07 -1.15 6.04
N SER A 30 -5.16 -1.93 6.17
CA SER A 30 -5.21 -3.09 7.06
C SER A 30 -4.20 -4.18 6.68
N LYS A 31 -3.69 -4.19 5.44
CA LYS A 31 -2.65 -5.14 5.01
C LYS A 31 -1.36 -4.97 5.81
N PHE A 32 -1.10 -3.78 6.34
CA PHE A 32 0.06 -3.49 7.18
C PHE A 32 -0.23 -3.62 8.68
N LEU A 33 -1.46 -3.99 9.08
CA LEU A 33 -1.78 -4.28 10.47
C LEU A 33 -1.11 -5.60 10.88
N LEU A 34 -0.36 -5.58 11.98
CA LEU A 34 0.35 -6.77 12.44
C LEU A 34 -0.62 -7.86 12.91
N PRO A 35 -0.30 -9.16 12.73
CA PRO A 35 -1.22 -10.25 12.98
C PRO A 35 -1.78 -10.27 14.40
N GLN A 36 -0.96 -9.94 15.40
CA GLN A 36 -1.37 -9.86 16.81
C GLN A 36 -2.50 -8.86 17.09
N TYR A 37 -2.65 -7.83 16.25
CA TYR A 37 -3.68 -6.80 16.41
C TYR A 37 -4.93 -7.06 15.57
N ARG A 38 -4.89 -7.99 14.60
CA ARG A 38 -6.03 -8.28 13.70
C ARG A 38 -7.21 -8.92 14.41
N GLN A 39 -6.96 -9.70 15.47
CA GLN A 39 -8.00 -10.43 16.19
C GLN A 39 -8.59 -9.64 17.37
N GLN A 40 -8.02 -8.48 17.70
CA GLN A 40 -8.42 -7.68 18.84
C GLN A 40 -9.37 -6.55 18.40
N GLN A 41 -10.63 -6.63 18.82
CA GLN A 41 -11.65 -5.64 18.43
C GLN A 41 -11.25 -4.20 18.81
N GLN A 42 -10.61 -4.02 19.96
CA GLN A 42 -10.14 -2.70 20.41
C GLN A 42 -9.05 -2.15 19.47
N SER A 43 -8.13 -3.00 19.04
CA SER A 43 -7.05 -2.63 18.13
C SER A 43 -7.57 -2.27 16.74
N LEU A 44 -8.64 -2.92 16.27
CA LEU A 44 -9.33 -2.53 15.04
C LEU A 44 -9.98 -1.15 15.12
N LYS A 45 -10.59 -0.80 16.26
CA LYS A 45 -11.14 0.55 16.49
C LYS A 45 -10.03 1.60 16.52
N SER A 46 -8.91 1.32 17.18
CA SER A 46 -7.74 2.20 17.18
C SER A 46 -7.17 2.39 15.77
N PHE A 47 -7.08 1.30 15.00
CA PHE A 47 -6.67 1.34 13.59
C PHE A 47 -7.59 2.25 12.76
N GLN A 48 -8.90 2.07 12.83
CA GLN A 48 -9.86 2.88 12.08
C GLN A 48 -9.74 4.36 12.45
N LYS A 49 -9.68 4.66 13.75
CA LYS A 49 -9.50 6.03 14.24
C LYS A 49 -8.20 6.64 13.69
N TYR A 50 -7.09 5.91 13.77
CA TYR A 50 -5.80 6.35 13.26
C TYR A 50 -5.86 6.70 11.77
N VAL A 51 -6.43 5.81 10.95
CA VAL A 51 -6.54 6.03 9.50
C VAL A 51 -7.41 7.24 9.20
N VAL A 52 -8.54 7.39 9.88
CA VAL A 52 -9.44 8.56 9.73
C VAL A 52 -8.73 9.86 10.10
N ASP A 53 -8.04 9.90 11.26
CA ASP A 53 -7.33 11.08 11.74
C ASP A 53 -6.21 11.48 10.77
N LYS A 54 -5.39 10.51 10.32
CA LYS A 54 -4.31 10.76 9.35
C LYS A 54 -4.85 11.18 7.98
N MET A 55 -5.97 10.61 7.54
CA MET A 55 -6.60 10.98 6.26
C MET A 55 -7.14 12.41 6.33
N GLY A 56 -7.76 12.79 7.45
CA GLY A 56 -8.20 14.16 7.70
C GLY A 56 -7.04 15.16 7.62
N VAL A 57 -5.89 14.84 8.21
CA VAL A 57 -4.67 15.66 8.09
C VAL A 57 -4.19 15.75 6.63
N THR A 58 -4.19 14.63 5.91
CA THR A 58 -3.73 14.54 4.51
C THR A 58 -4.61 15.37 3.57
N LEU A 59 -5.94 15.21 3.65
CA LEU A 59 -6.89 15.97 2.85
C LEU A 59 -6.84 17.47 3.15
N ASN A 60 -6.71 17.86 4.42
CA ASN A 60 -6.57 19.26 4.79
C ASN A 60 -5.32 19.91 4.18
N ARG A 61 -4.20 19.18 4.11
CA ARG A 61 -2.96 19.63 3.44
C ARG A 61 -3.13 19.79 1.93
N MET A 62 -3.94 18.95 1.29
CA MET A 62 -4.23 19.06 -0.15
C MET A 62 -5.10 20.28 -0.49
N VAL A 63 -6.12 20.57 0.33
CA VAL A 63 -7.08 21.67 0.07
C VAL A 63 -6.50 23.02 0.46
N LYS A 64 -5.75 23.08 1.56
CA LYS A 64 -5.06 24.28 2.03
C LYS A 64 -3.58 23.95 2.10
N PRO A 65 -2.77 24.31 1.08
CA PRO A 65 -1.32 24.23 1.18
C PRO A 65 -0.84 25.26 2.19
N VAL A 66 -1.07 24.98 3.47
CA VAL A 66 -0.50 25.74 4.56
C VAL A 66 1.00 25.43 4.51
N LYS A 67 1.82 26.48 4.50
CA LYS A 67 3.25 26.39 4.84
C LYS A 67 3.36 26.01 6.31
N VAL A 68 2.90 24.82 6.69
CA VAL A 68 3.18 24.29 8.03
C VAL A 68 4.69 24.08 8.01
N PRO A 69 5.46 24.74 8.89
CA PRO A 69 6.87 24.40 9.04
C PRO A 69 6.89 22.90 9.25
N TYR A 70 7.67 22.17 8.45
CA TYR A 70 7.86 20.72 8.51
C TYR A 70 7.95 20.34 9.98
N SER A 71 6.80 20.01 10.59
CA SER A 71 6.80 19.76 12.02
C SER A 71 7.57 18.47 12.11
N ARG A 72 8.58 18.47 12.99
CA ARG A 72 9.37 17.30 13.35
C ARG A 72 8.48 16.21 13.99
N THR A 73 7.35 15.84 13.38
CA THR A 73 6.79 14.52 13.55
C THR A 73 7.79 13.61 12.86
N GLY A 74 8.52 12.84 13.67
CA GLY A 74 9.81 12.23 13.39
C GLY A 74 9.93 11.56 12.03
N ASN A 75 11.19 11.37 11.63
CA ASN A 75 11.64 10.64 10.45
C ASN A 75 10.87 9.32 10.24
N LEU A 76 9.68 9.40 9.66
CA LEU A 76 9.03 8.28 9.02
C LEU A 76 9.68 8.18 7.64
N ASN A 77 10.96 7.77 7.65
CA ASN A 77 11.74 7.43 6.46
C ASN A 77 11.22 6.14 5.79
N THR A 78 10.01 5.69 6.15
CA THR A 78 9.31 4.55 5.59
C THR A 78 8.12 5.05 4.78
N PRO A 79 8.28 5.22 3.45
CA PRO A 79 7.23 5.70 2.55
C PRO A 79 5.88 4.98 2.72
N TRP A 80 5.90 3.69 3.04
CA TRP A 80 4.70 2.87 3.20
C TRP A 80 3.81 3.25 4.39
N ARG A 81 4.34 3.92 5.42
CA ARG A 81 3.54 4.39 6.57
C ARG A 81 2.67 5.60 6.24
N GLN A 82 2.99 6.30 5.16
CA GLN A 82 2.15 7.39 4.70
C GLN A 82 0.86 6.81 4.09
N LEU A 83 -0.26 7.48 4.36
CA LEU A 83 -1.49 7.17 3.64
C LEU A 83 -1.31 7.52 2.16
N GLY A 84 -1.92 6.73 1.30
CA GLY A 84 -1.90 6.96 -0.13
C GLY A 84 -2.61 8.26 -0.51
N ILE A 85 -2.04 8.95 -1.49
CA ILE A 85 -2.72 10.02 -2.23
C ILE A 85 -3.76 9.41 -3.17
N LYS A 86 -3.47 8.23 -3.71
CA LYS A 86 -4.36 7.43 -4.55
C LYS A 86 -4.40 6.00 -4.05
N TYR A 87 -5.58 5.40 -4.07
CA TYR A 87 -5.80 3.97 -3.80
C TYR A 87 -6.35 3.31 -5.05
N LEU A 88 -5.85 2.13 -5.37
CA LEU A 88 -6.26 1.37 -6.55
C LEU A 88 -6.53 -0.08 -6.17
N MET A 89 -7.52 -0.65 -6.85
CA MET A 89 -7.75 -2.09 -6.89
C MET A 89 -7.37 -2.58 -8.28
N VAL A 90 -6.38 -3.45 -8.37
CA VAL A 90 -5.93 -4.02 -9.64
C VAL A 90 -6.38 -5.47 -9.70
N TYR A 91 -7.04 -5.85 -10.80
CA TYR A 91 -7.52 -7.21 -11.01
C TYR A 91 -6.83 -7.82 -12.23
N LEU A 92 -5.98 -8.81 -11.97
CA LEU A 92 -5.23 -9.57 -12.98
C LEU A 92 -5.65 -11.05 -12.91
N PRO A 93 -6.84 -11.41 -13.43
CA PRO A 93 -7.47 -12.73 -13.20
C PRO A 93 -6.68 -13.91 -13.76
N LEU A 94 -5.83 -13.67 -14.76
CA LEU A 94 -4.97 -14.69 -15.35
C LEU A 94 -3.83 -15.11 -14.40
N HIS A 95 -3.48 -14.24 -13.44
CA HIS A 95 -2.32 -14.42 -12.56
C HIS A 95 -2.72 -14.54 -11.09
N PHE A 96 -3.78 -13.84 -10.66
CA PHE A 96 -4.24 -13.82 -9.27
C PHE A 96 -5.74 -14.09 -9.19
N LYS A 97 -6.15 -14.86 -8.18
CA LYS A 97 -7.56 -15.17 -7.89
C LYS A 97 -8.27 -14.10 -7.06
N ASP A 98 -7.53 -13.11 -6.58
CA ASP A 98 -7.99 -12.07 -5.68
C ASP A 98 -7.49 -10.70 -6.18
N VAL A 99 -8.06 -9.64 -5.63
CA VAL A 99 -7.71 -8.25 -5.93
C VAL A 99 -6.33 -7.93 -5.37
N ILE A 100 -5.52 -7.27 -6.19
CA ILE A 100 -4.25 -6.68 -5.77
C ILE A 100 -4.57 -5.29 -5.22
N TRP A 101 -4.19 -5.07 -3.96
CA TRP A 101 -4.42 -3.81 -3.26
C TRP A 101 -3.24 -2.89 -3.50
N CYS A 102 -3.51 -1.65 -3.91
CA CYS A 102 -2.44 -0.72 -4.18
C CYS A 102 -2.71 0.66 -3.59
N LYS A 103 -1.63 1.34 -3.23
CA LYS A 103 -1.65 2.76 -2.87
C LYS A 103 -0.46 3.49 -3.47
N CYS A 104 -0.62 4.76 -3.79
CA CYS A 104 0.46 5.59 -4.30
C CYS A 104 0.71 6.72 -3.31
N ASP A 105 1.96 6.99 -3.00
CA ASP A 105 2.36 8.30 -2.48
C ASP A 105 2.74 9.23 -3.65
N GLN A 106 3.55 10.26 -3.42
CA GLN A 106 3.97 11.19 -4.46
C GLN A 106 5.01 10.58 -5.42
N PHE A 107 5.76 9.57 -4.98
CA PHE A 107 6.92 9.03 -5.69
C PHE A 107 6.82 7.53 -5.94
N CYS A 108 6.20 6.78 -5.02
CA CYS A 108 6.23 5.33 -4.99
C CYS A 108 4.83 4.73 -5.16
N PHE A 109 4.75 3.73 -6.05
CA PHE A 109 3.60 2.85 -6.21
C PHE A 109 3.73 1.62 -5.32
N HIS A 110 2.90 1.50 -4.30
CA HIS A 110 2.89 0.36 -3.38
C HIS A 110 1.88 -0.68 -3.85
N VAL A 111 2.34 -1.89 -4.16
CA VAL A 111 1.54 -3.01 -4.64
C VAL A 111 1.60 -4.16 -3.64
N ILE A 112 0.45 -4.52 -3.07
CA ILE A 112 0.33 -5.58 -2.08
C ILE A 112 -0.28 -6.80 -2.76
N LEU A 113 0.55 -7.82 -3.00
CA LEU A 113 0.10 -9.04 -3.66
C LEU A 113 -0.83 -9.83 -2.73
N PRO A 114 -1.89 -10.45 -3.27
CA PRO A 114 -2.76 -11.31 -2.49
C PRO A 114 -1.98 -12.53 -1.98
N GLN A 115 -2.32 -13.00 -0.78
CA GLN A 115 -1.72 -14.20 -0.22
C GLN A 115 -2.22 -15.43 -0.99
N ASN A 116 -1.29 -16.27 -1.44
CA ASN A 116 -1.64 -17.55 -2.03
C ASN A 116 -2.13 -18.49 -0.91
N ASN A 117 -3.44 -18.73 -0.85
CA ASN A 117 -3.95 -19.80 -0.01
C ASN A 117 -3.37 -21.14 -0.50
N ALA A 118 -2.60 -21.81 0.37
CA ALA A 118 -1.90 -23.07 0.10
C ALA A 118 -2.82 -24.20 -0.42
N SER A 119 -4.14 -24.05 -0.30
CA SER A 119 -5.16 -24.97 -0.82
C SER A 119 -5.35 -24.91 -2.34
N SER A 120 -4.70 -23.98 -3.05
CA SER A 120 -4.72 -23.92 -4.52
C SER A 120 -3.33 -24.15 -5.09
N ALA A 121 -2.81 -25.37 -4.96
CA ALA A 121 -1.61 -25.88 -5.63
C ALA A 121 -1.67 -25.81 -7.17
N LEU A 122 -2.82 -25.42 -7.76
CA LEU A 122 -2.92 -25.16 -9.18
C LEU A 122 -2.53 -23.71 -9.52
N ARG A 123 -1.36 -23.61 -10.18
CA ARG A 123 -0.92 -22.52 -11.09
C ARG A 123 -0.10 -21.36 -10.51
N ARG A 124 0.99 -21.68 -9.81
CA ARG A 124 2.31 -21.10 -10.16
C ARG A 124 3.20 -22.09 -10.90
N GLY A 125 2.57 -23.07 -11.54
CA GLY A 125 3.22 -23.92 -12.53
C GLY A 125 2.79 -23.47 -13.92
N ILE A 126 3.75 -23.01 -14.73
CA ILE A 126 3.76 -22.98 -16.20
C ILE A 126 3.37 -21.67 -16.92
N SER A 127 2.73 -20.66 -16.30
CA SER A 127 2.43 -19.40 -17.04
C SER A 127 3.29 -18.22 -16.59
N ASN A 128 4.28 -17.84 -17.42
CA ASN A 128 5.04 -16.58 -17.43
C ASN A 128 4.90 -15.68 -16.18
N ASP A 129 5.68 -15.99 -15.12
CA ASP A 129 5.77 -15.20 -13.88
C ASP A 129 6.25 -13.75 -14.07
N LYS A 130 6.51 -13.34 -15.33
CA LYS A 130 7.04 -12.02 -15.71
C LYS A 130 5.95 -11.06 -16.19
N GLU A 131 4.87 -11.57 -16.78
CA GLU A 131 3.86 -10.72 -17.46
C GLU A 131 3.07 -9.86 -16.48
N TRP A 132 2.68 -10.41 -15.33
CA TRP A 132 2.00 -9.63 -14.30
C TRP A 132 2.90 -8.51 -13.74
N LEU A 133 4.21 -8.79 -13.58
CA LEU A 133 5.18 -7.81 -13.11
C LEU A 133 5.33 -6.67 -14.13
N LEU A 134 5.50 -7.01 -15.41
CA LEU A 134 5.58 -6.03 -16.50
C LEU A 134 4.31 -5.18 -16.58
N SER A 135 3.14 -5.80 -16.41
CA SER A 135 1.85 -5.08 -16.41
C SER A 135 1.77 -4.07 -15.25
N LEU A 136 2.29 -4.42 -14.07
CA LEU A 136 2.33 -3.52 -12.93
C LEU A 136 3.38 -2.40 -13.08
N LEU A 137 4.52 -2.70 -13.70
CA LEU A 137 5.54 -1.70 -14.02
C LEU A 137 5.00 -0.67 -15.03
N GLU A 138 4.35 -1.14 -16.10
CA GLU A 138 3.69 -0.25 -17.07
C GLU A 138 2.59 0.59 -16.42
N LEU A 139 1.83 0.02 -15.47
CA LEU A 139 0.86 0.79 -14.69
C LEU A 139 1.55 1.85 -13.81
N GLY A 140 2.67 1.52 -13.17
CA GLY A 140 3.47 2.46 -12.39
C GLY A 140 3.95 3.66 -13.21
N ASP A 141 4.50 3.39 -14.39
CA ASP A 141 4.92 4.41 -15.37
C ASP A 141 3.74 5.29 -15.81
N LYS A 142 2.59 4.69 -16.18
CA LYS A 142 1.37 5.45 -16.53
C LYS A 142 0.83 6.32 -15.39
N LEU A 143 1.07 5.92 -14.15
CA LEU A 143 0.71 6.70 -12.96
C LEU A 143 1.71 7.83 -12.66
N GLY A 144 2.84 7.88 -13.38
CA GLY A 144 3.92 8.87 -13.21
C GLY A 144 4.75 8.62 -11.95
N MET A 145 4.89 7.37 -11.54
CA MET A 145 5.61 6.98 -10.32
C MET A 145 7.09 6.78 -10.64
N GLN A 146 7.98 7.12 -9.70
CA GLN A 146 9.43 6.92 -9.86
C GLN A 146 9.86 5.50 -9.53
N SER A 147 9.12 4.85 -8.63
CA SER A 147 9.39 3.49 -8.23
C SER A 147 8.12 2.72 -7.91
N ILE A 148 8.24 1.40 -7.96
CA ILE A 148 7.22 0.47 -7.50
C ILE A 148 7.80 -0.39 -6.38
N ARG A 149 7.03 -0.56 -5.31
CA ARG A 149 7.30 -1.50 -4.21
C ARG A 149 6.28 -2.61 -4.22
N ILE A 150 6.76 -3.84 -4.34
CA ILE A 150 5.94 -5.04 -4.33
C ILE A 150 6.10 -5.74 -2.98
N TYR A 151 4.98 -5.89 -2.28
CA TYR A 151 4.89 -6.54 -0.98
C TYR A 151 4.39 -7.97 -1.18
N ILE A 152 5.28 -8.94 -0.92
CA ILE A 152 4.99 -10.37 -1.04
C ILE A 152 4.95 -10.99 0.35
N GLY A 153 3.86 -11.67 0.70
CA GLY A 153 3.74 -12.31 2.02
C GLY A 153 4.85 -13.34 2.25
N ARG A 154 5.47 -13.31 3.44
CA ARG A 154 6.56 -14.24 3.79
C ARG A 154 6.14 -15.71 3.77
N ASP A 155 4.86 -16.00 4.02
CA ASP A 155 4.32 -17.36 4.00
C ASP A 155 4.30 -17.98 2.59
N ASP A 156 4.53 -17.19 1.54
CA ASP A 156 4.53 -17.58 0.13
C ASP A 156 5.95 -17.93 -0.39
N PHE A 157 6.69 -18.72 0.41
CA PHE A 157 8.12 -18.95 0.26
C PHE A 157 8.54 -19.60 -1.08
N ASN A 158 7.70 -20.51 -1.61
CA ASN A 158 8.02 -21.28 -2.81
C ASN A 158 8.04 -20.41 -4.07
N GLY A 159 7.11 -19.47 -4.20
CA GLY A 159 7.10 -18.54 -5.33
C GLY A 159 8.13 -17.43 -5.21
N VAL A 160 8.39 -16.96 -3.98
CA VAL A 160 9.36 -15.89 -3.74
C VAL A 160 10.78 -16.32 -4.11
N SER A 161 11.24 -17.51 -3.70
CA SER A 161 12.62 -17.94 -3.97
C SER A 161 12.94 -18.02 -5.48
N THR A 162 11.99 -18.49 -6.29
CA THR A 162 12.10 -18.54 -7.76
C THR A 162 12.08 -17.13 -8.36
N PHE A 163 11.24 -16.24 -7.84
CA PHE A 163 11.18 -14.85 -8.27
C PHE A 163 12.45 -14.06 -7.92
N LEU A 164 12.99 -14.24 -6.71
CA LEU A 164 14.22 -13.59 -6.23
C LEU A 164 15.45 -14.00 -7.07
N ARG A 165 15.56 -15.28 -7.45
CA ARG A 165 16.64 -15.76 -8.34
C ARG A 165 16.61 -15.07 -9.71
N ASN A 166 15.42 -14.64 -10.12
CA ASN A 166 15.21 -13.93 -11.36
C ASN A 166 15.31 -12.39 -11.20
N LEU A 167 15.50 -11.79 -10.02
CA LEU A 167 15.50 -10.31 -9.93
C LEU A 167 16.54 -9.60 -10.79
N ASN A 168 17.68 -10.24 -11.07
CA ASN A 168 18.77 -9.66 -11.85
C ASN A 168 18.38 -9.26 -13.29
N TRP A 169 17.33 -9.85 -13.89
CA TRP A 169 16.97 -9.52 -15.29
C TRP A 169 16.18 -8.22 -15.44
N ILE A 170 15.61 -7.67 -14.35
CA ILE A 170 14.76 -6.47 -14.43
C ILE A 170 15.22 -5.34 -13.49
N GLY A 171 16.41 -5.48 -12.88
CA GLY A 171 17.02 -4.44 -12.04
C GLY A 171 16.36 -4.23 -10.67
N GLY A 172 15.56 -5.20 -10.21
CA GLY A 172 14.89 -5.08 -8.91
C GLY A 172 15.84 -5.28 -7.72
N ARG A 173 15.59 -4.57 -6.62
CA ARG A 173 16.34 -4.70 -5.37
C ARG A 173 15.45 -5.14 -4.21
N LEU A 174 16.04 -5.90 -3.29
CA LEU A 174 15.42 -6.23 -2.01
C LEU A 174 15.52 -5.02 -1.07
N VAL A 175 14.38 -4.60 -0.51
CA VAL A 175 14.32 -3.50 0.46
C VAL A 175 14.22 -4.09 1.87
N PRO A 176 15.06 -3.66 2.82
CA PRO A 176 14.94 -4.09 4.21
C PRO A 176 13.62 -3.60 4.81
N ASN A 177 12.98 -4.45 5.60
CA ASN A 177 11.84 -4.06 6.42
C ASN A 177 12.23 -2.96 7.43
N GLU A 178 11.22 -2.28 7.94
CA GLU A 178 11.42 -1.23 8.92
C GLU A 178 12.04 -1.75 10.24
N ASN A 179 13.05 -1.04 10.75
CA ASN A 179 13.60 -1.32 12.08
C ASN A 179 12.68 -0.81 13.19
N ARG A 180 11.73 -1.66 13.60
CA ARG A 180 10.77 -1.37 14.67
C ARG A 180 11.43 -1.10 16.03
N ALA A 181 12.51 -1.81 16.36
CA ALA A 181 13.21 -1.59 17.64
C ALA A 181 13.78 -0.16 17.71
N GLY A 182 14.30 0.34 16.58
CA GLY A 182 14.74 1.74 16.45
C GLY A 182 13.60 2.74 16.54
N LEU A 183 12.40 2.40 16.03
CA LEU A 183 11.20 3.24 16.21
C LEU A 183 10.73 3.28 17.66
N MET A 184 10.66 2.15 18.36
CA MET A 184 10.19 2.14 19.76
C MET A 184 11.00 3.05 20.68
N ALA A 185 12.28 3.28 20.36
CA ALA A 185 13.14 4.21 21.09
C ALA A 185 12.85 5.71 20.79
N GLN A 186 12.17 6.02 19.68
CA GLN A 186 11.91 7.38 19.20
C GLN A 186 10.44 7.82 19.35
N TYR A 187 9.50 6.88 19.43
CA TYR A 187 8.07 7.16 19.40
C TYR A 187 7.39 6.83 20.74
N SER A 188 6.50 7.73 21.16
CA SER A 188 5.70 7.63 22.39
C SER A 188 4.25 7.17 22.14
N SER A 189 3.84 7.02 20.88
CA SER A 189 2.45 6.70 20.51
C SER A 189 2.28 5.19 20.26
N VAL A 190 1.35 4.56 21.00
CA VAL A 190 0.99 3.14 20.86
C VAL A 190 0.36 2.88 19.49
N ASP A 191 -0.29 3.88 18.90
CA ASP A 191 -1.03 3.75 17.64
C ASP A 191 -0.10 3.56 16.43
N ASP A 192 1.13 4.07 16.45
CA ASP A 192 2.08 3.82 15.36
C ASP A 192 2.67 2.39 15.40
N LEU A 193 2.60 1.72 16.56
CA LEU A 193 3.19 0.39 16.77
C LEU A 193 2.33 -0.75 16.21
N ILE A 194 1.05 -0.50 15.93
CA ILE A 194 0.13 -1.53 15.43
C ILE A 194 0.43 -1.93 13.97
N PHE A 195 1.13 -1.06 13.24
CA PHE A 195 1.50 -1.25 11.84
C PHE A 195 2.92 -1.78 11.69
N GLY A 196 3.14 -2.64 10.69
CA GLY A 196 4.47 -3.06 10.28
C GLY A 196 4.48 -3.77 8.92
N ASP A 197 5.63 -3.73 8.26
CA ASP A 197 5.86 -4.39 6.98
C ASP A 197 6.56 -5.76 7.14
N GLU A 198 6.80 -6.19 8.38
CA GLU A 198 7.58 -7.39 8.73
C GLU A 198 7.03 -8.70 8.16
N ASN A 199 5.74 -8.76 7.83
CA ASN A 199 5.12 -9.93 7.19
C ASN A 199 5.43 -10.04 5.70
N TYR A 200 6.14 -9.06 5.13
CA TYR A 200 6.40 -8.96 3.71
C TYR A 200 7.90 -9.04 3.39
N ILE A 201 8.19 -9.67 2.26
CA ILE A 201 9.40 -9.47 1.49
C ILE A 201 9.10 -8.33 0.52
N ILE A 202 9.94 -7.30 0.54
CA ILE A 202 9.70 -6.06 -0.22
C ILE A 202 10.70 -5.97 -1.36
N LEU A 203 10.17 -5.87 -2.57
CA LEU A 203 10.96 -5.69 -3.78
C LEU A 203 10.69 -4.31 -4.34
N GLU A 204 11.73 -3.62 -4.76
CA GLU A 204 11.64 -2.29 -5.35
C GLU A 204 12.26 -2.27 -6.74
N PHE A 205 11.57 -1.61 -7.66
CA PHE A 205 11.98 -1.41 -9.04
C PHE A 205 11.79 0.05 -9.41
N GLU A 206 12.65 0.55 -10.29
CA GLU A 206 12.44 1.85 -10.94
C GLU A 206 11.38 1.68 -12.03
N CYS A 207 10.54 2.70 -12.21
CA CYS A 207 9.52 2.77 -13.26
C CYS A 207 9.96 3.74 -14.35
#